data_AF-A0A3D9HSH1-F1
#
_entry.id   AF-A0A3D9HSH1-F1
#
_cell.length_a   1.000
_cell.length_b   1.000
_cell.length_c   1.000
_cell.angle_alpha   90.00
_cell.angle_beta   90.00
_cell.angle_gamma   90.00
#
_symmetry.space_group_name_H-M   'P 1'
#
loop_
_entity.id
_entity.type
_entity.pdbx_description
1 polymer ?
#
loop_
_entity_poly.entity_id
_entity_poly.type
_entity_poly.pdbx_seq_one_letter_code
_entity_poly.pdbx_strand_id
1 'polypeptide(L)'
;MPFTFAHPTYILLIKFINPRCFSVTGLVLGSMAPDFEYFLSLEPHQSIGHSFSGLFVQVIPLCILFAYLFHIFVKESLVLHLPSIFGLNRRAYNLLRTWSIRTLRDWIVFFVSVSAGFLSHISVDAFTHEGGYMFSNFPCCDLSSF
;
A
#
# COMPACT_ATOMS: atom_id res chain seq x y z
N MET A 1 3.75 -12.73 -2.86
CA MET A 1 4.46 -13.12 -1.60
C MET A 1 3.58 -12.82 -0.39
N PRO A 2 3.58 -13.58 0.74
CA PRO A 2 2.62 -13.36 1.84
C PRO A 2 3.09 -12.25 2.81
N PHE A 3 3.63 -11.14 2.31
CA PHE A 3 4.12 -10.04 3.14
C PHE A 3 3.68 -8.68 2.59
N THR A 4 2.37 -8.43 2.68
CA THR A 4 1.66 -7.17 2.47
C THR A 4 2.43 -5.91 2.88
N PHE A 5 3.09 -5.92 4.05
CA PHE A 5 3.82 -4.77 4.59
C PHE A 5 5.18 -4.50 3.92
N ALA A 6 5.71 -5.42 3.11
CA ALA A 6 6.92 -5.19 2.33
C ALA A 6 6.66 -4.27 1.13
N HIS A 7 5.49 -4.36 0.50
CA HIS A 7 5.16 -3.61 -0.72
C HIS A 7 5.15 -2.08 -0.53
N PRO A 8 4.63 -1.51 0.60
CA PRO A 8 4.74 -0.09 0.90
C PRO A 8 6.19 0.46 0.93
N THR A 9 7.17 -0.38 1.25
CA THR A 9 8.58 0.07 1.35
C THR A 9 9.15 0.45 -0.02
N TYR A 10 8.78 -0.27 -1.07
CA TYR A 10 9.23 0.00 -2.43
C TYR A 10 8.59 1.27 -3.00
N ILE A 11 7.29 1.48 -2.73
CA ILE A 11 6.58 2.67 -3.23
C ILE A 11 6.96 3.95 -2.47
N LEU A 12 7.42 3.83 -1.22
CA LEU A 12 7.94 4.97 -0.46
C LEU A 12 9.16 5.62 -1.13
N LEU A 13 9.97 4.87 -1.89
CA LEU A 13 11.06 5.42 -2.70
C LEU A 13 10.55 6.33 -3.81
N ILE A 14 9.43 5.98 -4.45
CA ILE A 14 8.83 6.78 -5.54
C ILE A 14 8.33 8.13 -5.04
N LYS A 15 7.91 8.22 -3.77
CA LYS A 15 7.57 9.50 -3.15
C LYS A 15 8.76 10.48 -3.15
N PHE A 16 9.99 10.00 -2.97
CA PHE A 16 11.17 10.87 -2.97
C PHE A 16 11.48 11.45 -4.36
N ILE A 17 11.04 10.78 -5.43
CA ILE A 17 11.23 11.23 -6.81
C ILE A 17 10.29 12.42 -7.12
N ASN A 18 9.04 12.38 -6.66
CA ASN A 18 8.11 13.48 -6.89
C ASN A 18 7.08 13.67 -5.75
N PRO A 19 7.45 14.36 -4.66
CA PRO A 19 6.62 14.47 -3.46
C PRO A 19 5.36 15.33 -3.63
N ARG A 20 5.26 16.13 -4.71
CA ARG A 20 4.11 17.00 -4.99
C ARG A 20 3.02 16.32 -5.82
N CYS A 21 3.37 15.26 -6.55
CA CYS A 21 2.46 14.58 -7.47
C CYS A 21 1.81 13.34 -6.86
N PHE A 22 2.26 12.88 -5.68
CA PHE A 22 1.77 11.66 -5.07
C PHE A 22 1.33 11.84 -3.61
N SER A 23 0.20 11.24 -3.28
CA SER A 23 -0.29 11.09 -1.92
C SER A 23 0.31 9.84 -1.29
N VAL A 24 0.95 9.99 -0.13
CA VAL A 24 1.48 8.86 0.66
C VAL A 24 0.41 7.85 0.97
N THR A 25 -0.78 8.33 1.33
CA THR A 25 -1.88 7.46 1.75
C THR A 25 -2.41 6.66 0.58
N GLY A 26 -2.49 7.28 -0.60
CA GLY A 26 -2.85 6.59 -1.84
C GLY A 26 -1.79 5.56 -2.25
N LEU A 27 -0.50 5.92 -2.21
CA LEU A 27 0.59 5.00 -2.55
C LEU A 27 0.62 3.76 -1.64
N VAL A 28 0.56 3.98 -0.33
CA VAL A 28 0.60 2.90 0.68
C VAL A 28 -0.64 2.03 0.54
N LEU A 29 -1.83 2.61 0.55
CA LEU A 29 -3.07 1.83 0.46
C LEU A 29 -3.16 1.08 -0.88
N GLY A 30 -2.80 1.72 -2.00
CA GLY A 30 -2.77 1.07 -3.31
C GLY A 30 -1.81 -0.12 -3.36
N SER A 31 -0.65 -0.03 -2.68
CA SER A 31 0.31 -1.14 -2.61
C SER A 31 -0.12 -2.30 -1.73
N MET A 32 -1.08 -2.09 -0.82
CA MET A 32 -1.61 -3.11 0.08
C MET A 32 -2.98 -3.64 -0.36
N ALA A 33 -3.69 -2.90 -1.21
CA ALA A 33 -5.07 -3.18 -1.56
C ALA A 33 -5.33 -4.51 -2.28
N PRO A 34 -4.44 -5.03 -3.16
CA PRO A 34 -4.62 -6.35 -3.75
C PRO A 34 -4.80 -7.45 -2.71
N ASP A 35 -4.09 -7.32 -1.58
CA ASP A 35 -4.12 -8.28 -0.49
C ASP A 35 -5.24 -8.06 0.53
N PHE A 36 -5.99 -6.95 0.44
CA PHE A 36 -7.13 -6.70 1.35
C PHE A 36 -8.21 -7.77 1.22
N GLU A 37 -8.29 -8.42 0.07
CA GLU A 37 -9.19 -9.53 -0.17
C GLU A 37 -8.94 -10.70 0.81
N TYR A 38 -7.68 -11.01 1.12
CA TYR A 38 -7.35 -12.05 2.11
C TYR A 38 -7.78 -11.65 3.51
N PHE A 39 -7.60 -10.37 3.88
CA PHE A 39 -7.99 -9.88 5.20
C PHE A 39 -9.51 -9.85 5.37
N LEU A 40 -10.26 -9.54 4.31
CA LEU A 40 -11.72 -9.51 4.33
C LEU A 40 -12.32 -10.91 4.33
N SER A 41 -11.78 -11.81 3.50
CA SER A 41 -12.26 -13.19 3.38
C SER A 41 -11.72 -14.11 4.47
N LEU A 42 -10.67 -13.68 5.20
CA LEU A 42 -9.93 -14.47 6.21
C LEU A 42 -9.41 -15.81 5.67
N GLU A 43 -9.34 -15.94 4.36
CA GLU A 43 -8.91 -17.12 3.63
C GLU A 43 -7.92 -16.68 2.55
N PRO A 44 -6.96 -17.55 2.15
CA PRO A 44 -6.04 -17.30 1.04
C PRO A 44 -6.77 -17.43 -0.32
N HIS A 45 -7.85 -16.68 -0.48
CA HIS A 45 -8.68 -16.66 -1.67
C HIS A 45 -8.42 -15.39 -2.48
N GLN A 46 -7.85 -15.55 -3.67
CA GLN A 46 -7.71 -14.49 -4.66
C GLN A 46 -8.90 -14.56 -5.61
N SER A 47 -9.67 -13.49 -5.77
CA SER A 47 -10.76 -13.46 -6.75
C SER A 47 -10.41 -12.53 -7.92
N ILE A 48 -10.47 -11.22 -7.70
CA ILE A 48 -10.41 -10.21 -8.76
C ILE A 48 -9.37 -9.14 -8.40
N GLY A 49 -8.83 -9.15 -7.16
CA GLY A 49 -7.90 -8.15 -6.64
C GLY A 49 -6.68 -7.85 -7.53
N HIS A 50 -6.13 -8.85 -8.24
CA HIS A 50 -4.98 -8.66 -9.15
C HIS A 50 -5.37 -8.32 -10.61
N SER A 51 -6.65 -8.26 -10.93
CA SER A 51 -7.12 -7.93 -12.27
C SER A 51 -7.29 -6.41 -12.45
N PHE A 52 -7.22 -5.97 -13.71
CA PHE A 52 -7.50 -4.57 -14.07
C PHE A 52 -8.92 -4.14 -13.67
N SER A 53 -9.89 -5.06 -13.68
CA SER A 53 -11.26 -4.79 -13.24
C SER A 53 -11.34 -4.62 -11.72
N GLY A 54 -10.59 -5.44 -10.97
CA GLY A 54 -10.48 -5.37 -9.51
C GLY A 54 -9.91 -4.06 -9.01
N LEU A 55 -9.03 -3.41 -9.79
CA LEU A 55 -8.54 -2.07 -9.48
C LEU A 55 -9.71 -1.08 -9.27
N PHE A 56 -10.69 -1.09 -10.18
CA PHE A 56 -11.80 -0.13 -10.13
C PHE A 56 -12.91 -0.56 -9.18
N VAL A 57 -13.24 -1.84 -9.14
CA VAL A 57 -14.40 -2.35 -8.40
C VAL A 57 -14.08 -2.63 -6.93
N GLN A 58 -12.83 -2.96 -6.59
CA GLN A 58 -12.46 -3.43 -5.26
C GLN A 58 -11.35 -2.56 -4.64
N VAL A 59 -10.22 -2.39 -5.31
CA VAL A 59 -9.05 -1.67 -4.77
C VAL A 59 -9.38 -0.22 -4.49
N ILE A 60 -9.87 0.53 -5.48
CA ILE A 60 -10.23 1.95 -5.31
C ILE A 60 -11.23 2.18 -4.17
N PRO A 61 -12.40 1.51 -4.11
CA PRO A 61 -13.36 1.76 -3.04
C PRO A 61 -12.81 1.36 -1.67
N LEU A 62 -12.05 0.26 -1.57
CA LEU A 62 -11.40 -0.11 -0.32
C LEU A 62 -10.33 0.91 0.10
N CYS A 63 -9.50 1.39 -0.81
CA CYS A 63 -8.51 2.42 -0.51
C CYS A 63 -9.18 3.71 0.00
N ILE A 64 -10.30 4.12 -0.59
CA ILE A 64 -11.05 5.29 -0.10
C ILE A 64 -11.58 5.03 1.30
N LEU A 65 -12.25 3.88 1.51
CA LEU A 65 -12.81 3.50 2.81
C LEU A 65 -11.73 3.47 3.91
N PHE A 66 -10.62 2.76 3.66
CA PHE A 66 -9.52 2.65 4.61
C PHE A 66 -8.80 3.99 4.82
N ALA A 67 -8.68 4.84 3.80
CA ALA A 67 -8.12 6.17 3.98
C ALA A 67 -8.95 7.00 4.97
N TYR A 68 -10.28 7.01 4.83
CA TYR A 68 -11.16 7.71 5.76
C TYR A 68 -11.12 7.09 7.16
N LEU A 69 -11.23 5.76 7.28
CA LEU A 69 -11.15 5.07 8.57
C LEU A 69 -9.85 5.37 9.29
N PHE A 70 -8.72 5.30 8.58
CA PHE A 70 -7.41 5.59 9.14
C PHE A 70 -7.30 7.04 9.59
N HIS A 71 -7.71 8.01 8.76
CA HIS A 71 -7.55 9.42 9.08
C HIS A 71 -8.51 9.94 10.14
N ILE A 72 -9.71 9.35 10.28
CA ILE A 72 -10.71 9.77 11.26
C ILE A 72 -10.49 9.07 12.61
N PHE A 73 -10.30 7.76 12.63
CA PHE A 73 -10.31 6.99 13.88
C PHE A 73 -8.93 6.59 14.39
N VAL A 74 -8.04 6.20 13.47
CA VAL A 74 -6.77 5.55 13.84
C VAL A 74 -5.65 6.55 14.04
N LYS A 75 -5.53 7.52 13.13
CA LYS A 75 -4.38 8.42 13.03
C LYS A 75 -4.12 9.18 14.33
N GLU A 76 -5.15 9.77 14.92
CA GLU A 76 -5.00 10.55 16.14
C GLU A 76 -4.59 9.67 17.32
N SER A 77 -5.33 8.58 17.55
CA SER A 77 -5.04 7.59 18.58
C SER A 77 -3.61 7.03 18.46
N LEU A 78 -3.17 6.70 17.25
CA LEU A 78 -1.85 6.13 16.98
C LEU A 78 -0.74 7.14 17.30
N VAL A 79 -0.90 8.41 16.94
CA VAL A 79 0.09 9.45 17.22
C VAL A 79 0.21 9.74 18.72
N LEU A 80 -0.91 9.72 19.45
CA LEU A 80 -0.95 9.98 20.89
C LEU A 80 -0.27 8.88 21.73
N HIS A 81 -0.35 7.63 21.29
CA HIS A 81 0.20 6.47 22.01
C HIS A 81 1.56 5.99 21.47
N LEU A 82 2.13 6.70 20.50
CA LEU A 82 3.44 6.35 19.95
C LEU A 82 4.52 6.52 21.06
N PRO A 83 5.57 5.67 21.11
CA PRO A 83 6.66 5.84 22.07
C PRO A 83 7.63 6.94 21.62
N SER A 84 8.13 7.74 22.56
CA SER A 84 8.97 8.93 22.30
C SER A 84 10.39 8.64 21.80
N ILE A 85 10.69 7.38 21.47
CA ILE A 85 11.98 6.90 20.97
C ILE A 85 12.38 7.72 19.74
N PHE A 86 13.59 8.26 19.72
CA PHE A 86 14.13 9.12 18.63
C PHE A 86 13.26 10.35 18.27
N GLY A 87 12.37 10.80 19.17
CA GLY A 87 11.46 11.92 18.90
C GLY A 87 10.34 11.58 17.90
N LEU A 88 10.02 10.29 17.73
CA LEU A 88 8.94 9.79 16.87
C LEU A 88 7.60 10.49 17.17
N ASN A 89 7.24 10.63 18.44
CA ASN A 89 5.99 11.28 18.86
C ASN A 89 5.87 12.70 18.34
N ARG A 90 6.95 13.48 18.44
CA ARG A 90 6.95 14.89 18.01
C ARG A 90 6.83 15.00 16.49
N ARG A 91 7.51 14.12 15.75
CA ARG A 91 7.39 14.05 14.28
C ARG A 91 5.98 13.63 13.86
N ALA A 92 5.41 12.64 14.55
CA ALA A 92 4.06 12.14 14.31
C ALA A 92 3.00 13.20 14.64
N TYR A 93 3.20 13.99 15.70
CA TYR A 93 2.36 15.12 16.07
C TYR A 93 2.32 16.20 14.97
N ASN A 94 3.47 16.53 14.38
CA ASN A 94 3.51 17.48 13.26
C ASN A 94 2.76 16.96 12.02
N LEU A 95 2.54 15.65 11.92
CA LEU A 95 1.79 15.02 10.84
C LEU A 95 0.28 14.92 11.13
N LEU A 96 -0.20 15.33 12.31
CA LEU A 96 -1.64 15.34 12.66
C LEU A 96 -2.50 16.30 11.83
N ARG A 97 -1.90 17.05 10.90
CA ARG A 97 -2.62 17.90 9.96
C ARG A 97 -3.82 17.16 9.35
N THR A 98 -4.96 17.83 9.31
CA THR A 98 -6.21 17.28 8.78
C THR A 98 -5.98 16.81 7.34
N TRP A 99 -6.07 15.50 7.14
CA TRP A 99 -6.05 14.94 5.81
C TRP A 99 -7.43 15.14 5.21
N SER A 100 -7.49 15.74 4.02
CA SER A 100 -8.74 16.07 3.38
C SER A 100 -8.55 16.10 1.88
N ILE A 101 -9.35 15.32 1.17
CA ILE A 101 -9.46 15.37 -0.30
C ILE A 101 -10.63 16.33 -0.60
N ARG A 102 -10.33 17.59 -0.92
CA ARG A 102 -11.37 18.62 -1.12
C ARG A 102 -11.50 19.03 -2.58
N THR A 103 -10.39 19.00 -3.31
CA THR A 103 -10.36 19.47 -4.70
C THR A 103 -10.31 18.30 -5.68
N LEU A 104 -10.76 18.54 -6.92
CA LEU A 104 -10.63 17.56 -8.00
C LEU A 104 -9.17 17.16 -8.24
N ARG A 105 -8.23 18.11 -8.07
CA ARG A 105 -6.79 17.82 -8.14
C ARG A 105 -6.38 16.80 -7.07
N ASP A 106 -6.86 16.94 -5.84
CA ASP A 106 -6.53 16.00 -4.75
C ASP A 106 -7.05 14.59 -5.06
N TRP A 107 -8.25 14.49 -5.63
CA TRP A 107 -8.82 13.23 -6.09
C TRP A 107 -7.96 12.60 -7.19
N ILE A 108 -7.58 13.37 -8.22
CA ILE A 108 -6.72 12.89 -9.31
C ILE A 108 -5.38 12.41 -8.75
N VAL A 109 -4.75 13.19 -7.87
CA VAL A 109 -3.49 12.81 -7.21
C VAL A 109 -3.68 11.52 -6.40
N PHE A 110 -4.78 11.39 -5.66
CA PHE A 110 -5.08 10.18 -4.89
C PHE A 110 -5.24 8.95 -5.79
N PHE A 111 -6.06 9.03 -6.85
CA PHE A 111 -6.25 7.92 -7.79
C PHE A 111 -4.95 7.53 -8.49
N VAL A 112 -4.19 8.49 -9.00
CA VAL A 112 -2.88 8.24 -9.63
C VAL A 112 -1.93 7.56 -8.64
N SER A 113 -1.97 7.96 -7.37
CA SER A 113 -1.16 7.35 -6.31
C SER A 113 -1.59 5.92 -6.00
N VAL A 114 -2.91 5.66 -5.91
CA VAL A 114 -3.45 4.31 -5.68
C VAL A 114 -3.06 3.38 -6.83
N SER A 115 -3.24 3.82 -8.07
CA SER A 115 -2.86 3.04 -9.26
C SER A 115 -1.36 2.77 -9.32
N ALA A 116 -0.52 3.75 -8.95
CA ALA A 116 0.93 3.56 -8.86
C ALA A 116 1.30 2.53 -7.77
N GLY A 117 0.67 2.62 -6.60
CA GLY A 117 0.82 1.63 -5.52
C GLY A 117 0.44 0.22 -5.98
N PHE A 118 -0.71 0.08 -6.64
CA PHE A 118 -1.20 -1.18 -7.19
C PHE A 118 -0.23 -1.78 -8.21
N LEU A 119 0.27 -0.96 -9.14
CA LEU A 119 1.23 -1.43 -10.14
C LEU A 119 2.54 -1.89 -9.50
N SER A 120 3.00 -1.19 -8.46
CA SER A 120 4.19 -1.60 -7.72
C SER A 120 3.99 -2.96 -7.04
N HIS A 121 2.81 -3.20 -6.48
CA HIS A 121 2.45 -4.48 -5.86
C HIS A 121 2.50 -5.62 -6.90
N ILE A 122 1.79 -5.47 -8.03
CA ILE A 122 1.81 -6.46 -9.12
C ILE A 122 3.23 -6.71 -9.64
N SER A 123 4.03 -5.64 -9.79
CA SER A 123 5.41 -5.78 -10.28
C SER A 123 6.24 -6.63 -9.32
N VAL A 124 6.20 -6.33 -8.02
CA VAL A 124 6.94 -7.08 -6.99
C VAL A 124 6.44 -8.53 -6.91
N ASP A 125 5.14 -8.76 -7.02
CA ASP A 125 4.59 -10.12 -7.05
C ASP A 125 5.01 -10.91 -8.29
N ALA A 126 5.03 -10.27 -9.46
CA ALA A 126 5.53 -10.89 -10.70
C ALA A 126 7.03 -11.21 -10.63
N PHE A 127 7.83 -10.41 -9.91
CA PHE A 127 9.23 -10.71 -9.66
C PHE A 127 9.44 -11.90 -8.71
N THR A 128 8.47 -12.20 -7.84
CA THR A 128 8.63 -13.13 -6.72
C THR A 128 7.85 -14.44 -6.83
N HIS A 129 6.91 -14.56 -7.77
CA HIS A 129 6.22 -15.83 -8.06
C HIS A 129 7.15 -16.89 -8.67
N GLU A 130 6.80 -18.18 -8.56
CA GLU A 130 7.59 -19.36 -8.99
C GLU A 130 8.00 -19.40 -10.49
N GLY A 131 7.53 -18.47 -11.32
CA GLY A 131 7.98 -18.27 -12.71
C GLY A 131 8.66 -16.91 -12.97
N GLY A 132 8.94 -16.14 -11.93
CA GLY A 132 9.52 -14.80 -11.99
C GLY A 132 11.02 -14.82 -12.30
N TYR A 133 11.53 -13.67 -12.77
CA TYR A 133 12.92 -13.48 -13.22
C TYR A 133 13.97 -13.90 -12.17
N MET A 134 13.63 -13.88 -10.87
CA MET A 134 14.52 -14.28 -9.79
C MET A 134 14.72 -15.81 -9.72
N PHE A 135 13.66 -16.60 -9.85
CA PHE A 135 13.74 -18.07 -9.89
C PHE A 135 14.38 -18.56 -11.19
N SER A 136 14.09 -17.89 -12.32
CA SER A 136 14.63 -18.32 -13.62
C SER A 136 16.13 -18.02 -13.81
N ASN A 137 16.71 -17.03 -13.11
CA ASN A 137 18.12 -16.64 -13.26
C ASN A 137 19.00 -16.97 -12.05
N PHE A 138 18.43 -17.29 -10.88
CA PHE A 138 19.16 -17.70 -9.69
C PHE A 138 18.59 -19.00 -9.11
N PRO A 139 18.92 -20.18 -9.66
CA PRO A 139 18.45 -21.49 -9.19
C PRO A 139 19.01 -21.90 -7.80
N CYS A 140 19.70 -21.01 -7.09
CA CYS A 140 20.25 -21.28 -5.75
C CYS A 140 19.21 -21.16 -4.62
N CYS A 141 18.02 -20.65 -4.92
CA CYS A 141 16.94 -20.45 -3.94
C CYS A 141 15.78 -21.45 -4.09
N ASP A 142 16.04 -22.63 -4.66
CA ASP A 142 15.15 -23.79 -4.54
C ASP A 142 15.22 -24.33 -3.09
N LEU A 143 14.40 -23.78 -2.20
CA LEU A 143 14.15 -24.34 -0.87
C LEU A 143 13.08 -25.44 -0.93
N SER A 144 13.15 -26.32 -1.92
CA SER A 144 12.35 -27.56 -2.03
C SER A 144 12.93 -28.71 -1.20
N SER A 145 13.56 -28.38 -0.08
CA SER A 145 14.03 -29.37 0.91
C SER A 145 13.93 -28.79 2.31
N PHE A 146 12.70 -28.71 2.85
CA PHE A 146 12.30 -29.21 4.17
C PHE A 146 10.77 -29.26 4.27
#